data_AF-A0A6A2V6X4-F1
#
_entry.id   AF-A0A6A2V6X4-F1
#
_cell.length_a   1.000
_cell.length_b   1.000
_cell.length_c   1.000
_cell.angle_alpha   90.00
_cell.angle_beta   90.00
_cell.angle_gamma   90.00
#
_symmetry.space_group_name_H-M   'P 1'
#
loop_
_entity.id
_entity.type
_entity.pdbx_description
1 polymer ?
#
loop_
_entity_poly.entity_id
_entity_poly.type
_entity_poly.pdbx_seq_one_letter_code
_entity_poly.pdbx_strand_id
1 'polypeptide(L)'
;MGFHRIGTLKALVASVACIGLLSMGACGANNTPQPTDTATARLGSVAIFTPSDGITISQHTPLNKWAKLVPQIKDELVETGFAAKQISTHTDSNLDKQSQDIQDYVVSRAADTASTATSADTTTTLIVAPCASTDSTTTQYGDYVTTPLDADASSNADTEADQRLASALTLARKSGMHVIVLANDISGFSPDVFVQMSTARKIGQIQAKQLVSKLQLDSASPSNPKTIEVFLPVGSAKDEDQSVSMAFAKEAFKGIWDVLGPYFKSGAVVSASDTLNASTSATSWSSVAFTASDDNDITQELDSRLQPDEDTQPVHIDGIIAMNDYIASVIVQELDALGYEGSSAEINPSISIMGIVGNLAGHKDLTKSAVPAPAGSQPYVPADDDTLQWPIVTGYGAYTDMLPEIVNGKLWMTALEDRATLASGIARVSKRLASGGSVTTLKSVNKTTINGKSVPTLTQALIAVSASNLKSELIDTGYVTLAEAGL
;
A
#
# COMPACT_ATOMS: atom_id res chain seq x y z
N MET A 1 33.56 -47.37 -21.00
CA MET A 1 34.70 -47.05 -21.89
C MET A 1 34.66 -45.54 -22.11
N GLY A 2 35.65 -44.70 -21.87
CA GLY A 2 37.00 -44.80 -21.35
C GLY A 2 37.45 -43.35 -21.06
N PHE A 3 38.29 -43.21 -20.04
CA PHE A 3 38.86 -41.99 -19.47
C PHE A 3 39.71 -41.14 -20.44
N HIS A 4 39.93 -39.86 -20.07
CA HIS A 4 41.21 -39.08 -20.02
C HIS A 4 40.92 -37.57 -20.32
N ARG A 5 41.52 -36.52 -19.75
CA ARG A 5 42.45 -36.25 -18.62
C ARG A 5 42.51 -34.71 -18.40
N ILE A 6 42.30 -34.29 -17.16
CA ILE A 6 43.08 -33.33 -16.33
C ILE A 6 44.21 -32.53 -17.00
N GLY A 7 44.25 -31.22 -16.71
CA GLY A 7 45.43 -30.35 -16.86
C GLY A 7 45.25 -29.00 -16.14
N THR A 8 45.68 -28.92 -14.89
CA THR A 8 45.82 -27.72 -14.03
C THR A 8 46.95 -26.79 -14.51
N LEU A 9 46.82 -25.46 -14.35
CA LEU A 9 48.01 -24.61 -14.16
C LEU A 9 47.75 -23.45 -13.18
N LYS A 10 48.75 -23.27 -12.30
CA LYS A 10 48.79 -22.49 -11.06
C LYS A 10 49.11 -21.01 -11.32
N ALA A 11 48.67 -20.19 -10.37
CA ALA A 11 49.18 -18.84 -10.10
C ALA A 11 50.67 -18.84 -9.70
N LEU A 12 51.40 -17.78 -10.06
CA LEU A 12 52.61 -17.36 -9.36
C LEU A 12 52.81 -15.85 -9.46
N VAL A 13 52.91 -15.22 -8.29
CA VAL A 13 53.37 -13.86 -8.03
C VAL A 13 54.90 -13.85 -8.04
N ALA A 14 55.53 -12.84 -8.64
CA ALA A 14 56.95 -12.54 -8.40
C ALA A 14 57.23 -11.04 -8.53
N SER A 15 57.62 -10.46 -7.39
CA SER A 15 58.14 -9.11 -7.22
C SER A 15 59.60 -9.02 -7.68
N VAL A 16 59.98 -7.93 -8.35
CA VAL A 16 61.39 -7.54 -8.52
C VAL A 16 61.53 -6.07 -8.17
N ALA A 17 62.26 -5.82 -7.08
CA ALA A 17 62.79 -4.54 -6.69
C ALA A 17 64.17 -4.34 -7.35
N CYS A 18 64.39 -3.19 -7.99
CA CYS A 18 65.72 -2.74 -8.37
C CYS A 18 65.91 -1.28 -7.89
N ILE A 19 66.88 -1.14 -7.00
CA ILE A 19 67.40 0.09 -6.43
C ILE A 19 68.36 0.72 -7.44
N GLY A 20 68.17 2.00 -7.74
CA GLY A 20 69.11 2.83 -8.49
C GLY A 20 69.17 4.23 -7.89
N LEU A 21 70.20 4.47 -7.09
CA LEU A 21 70.58 5.78 -6.54
C LEU A 21 71.41 6.55 -7.57
N LEU A 22 70.99 7.78 -7.90
CA LEU A 22 71.85 8.85 -8.41
C LEU A 22 71.38 10.18 -7.83
N SER A 23 72.31 10.92 -7.25
CA SER A 23 72.09 12.15 -6.48
C SER A 23 72.61 13.40 -7.20
N MET A 24 71.95 14.53 -6.85
CA MET A 24 72.36 15.95 -6.91
C MET A 24 71.91 16.78 -8.12
N GLY A 25 71.09 17.81 -7.80
CA GLY A 25 70.70 18.89 -8.72
C GLY A 25 69.51 19.73 -8.24
N ALA A 26 69.70 20.49 -7.17
CA ALA A 26 69.08 21.78 -6.77
C ALA A 26 67.68 22.24 -7.25
N CYS A 27 66.94 22.79 -6.27
CA CYS A 27 65.90 23.84 -6.32
C CYS A 27 64.43 23.49 -6.64
N GLY A 28 63.57 23.60 -5.62
CA GLY A 28 62.27 24.29 -5.77
C GLY A 28 60.99 23.46 -5.51
N ALA A 29 60.33 23.79 -4.39
CA ALA A 29 58.92 23.57 -4.05
C ALA A 29 58.41 22.11 -3.86
N ASN A 30 58.08 21.81 -2.60
CA ASN A 30 57.34 20.63 -2.16
C ASN A 30 55.97 20.52 -2.86
N ASN A 31 55.75 19.43 -3.59
CA ASN A 31 54.41 18.96 -3.97
C ASN A 31 54.35 17.44 -3.76
N THR A 32 54.00 17.03 -2.55
CA THR A 32 53.47 15.69 -2.28
C THR A 32 52.11 15.55 -2.99
N PRO A 33 51.86 14.49 -3.78
CA PRO A 33 50.53 14.18 -4.27
C PRO A 33 49.65 13.81 -3.06
N GLN A 34 48.78 14.73 -2.67
CA GLN A 34 47.72 14.47 -1.72
C GLN A 34 46.75 13.46 -2.35
N PRO A 35 46.27 12.43 -1.61
CA PRO A 35 45.20 11.59 -2.11
C PRO A 35 43.98 12.49 -2.35
N THR A 36 43.49 12.52 -3.58
CA THR A 36 42.22 13.15 -3.91
C THR A 36 41.11 12.34 -3.25
N ASP A 37 40.77 12.71 -2.02
CA ASP A 37 39.47 12.41 -1.44
C ASP A 37 38.42 12.92 -2.44
N THR A 38 37.70 11.98 -3.05
CA THR A 38 36.53 12.32 -3.84
C THR A 38 35.52 12.86 -2.84
N ALA A 39 35.42 14.18 -2.72
CA ALA A 39 34.49 14.83 -1.82
C ALA A 39 33.10 14.28 -2.09
N THR A 40 32.56 13.51 -1.15
CA THR A 40 31.19 13.02 -1.22
C THR A 40 30.32 14.25 -1.22
N ALA A 41 29.65 14.54 -2.34
CA ALA A 41 28.75 15.68 -2.44
C ALA A 41 27.75 15.59 -1.28
N ARG A 42 27.68 16.64 -0.45
CA ARG A 42 26.78 16.67 0.70
C ARG A 42 25.36 16.77 0.16
N LEU A 43 24.51 15.77 0.41
CA LEU A 43 23.13 15.71 -0.08
C LEU A 43 22.17 16.73 0.56
N GLY A 44 22.70 17.64 1.38
CA GLY A 44 21.90 18.62 2.11
C GLY A 44 21.03 18.05 3.22
N SER A 45 19.89 18.70 3.49
CA SER A 45 18.98 18.37 4.59
C SER A 45 17.61 17.92 4.09
N VAL A 46 16.94 17.10 4.89
CA VAL A 46 15.57 16.63 4.64
C VAL A 46 14.68 17.03 5.81
N ALA A 47 13.51 17.57 5.51
CA ALA A 47 12.46 17.78 6.50
C ALA A 47 11.21 17.03 6.06
N ILE A 48 10.71 16.16 6.94
CA ILE A 48 9.55 15.31 6.72
C ILE A 48 8.41 15.86 7.56
N PHE A 49 7.29 16.22 6.93
CA PHE A 49 6.07 16.68 7.57
C PHE A 49 4.96 15.67 7.25
N THR A 50 4.40 15.04 8.27
CA THR A 50 3.29 14.09 8.11
C THR A 50 2.16 14.38 9.09
N PRO A 51 0.95 13.87 8.84
CA PRO A 51 -0.09 13.85 9.85
C PRO A 51 0.33 13.01 11.06
N SER A 52 -0.22 13.34 12.23
CA SER A 52 -0.28 12.41 13.36
C SER A 52 -1.16 11.22 12.98
N ASP A 53 -0.75 10.03 13.40
CA ASP A 53 -1.62 8.86 13.30
C ASP A 53 -2.92 9.11 14.09
N GLY A 54 -4.04 8.69 13.51
CA GLY A 54 -5.33 8.77 14.17
C GLY A 54 -5.35 7.88 15.42
N ILE A 55 -6.10 8.29 16.45
CA ILE A 55 -6.35 7.42 17.61
C ILE A 55 -7.31 6.31 17.16
N THR A 56 -6.78 5.14 16.85
CA THR A 56 -7.60 3.93 16.69
C THR A 56 -7.92 3.39 18.10
N ILE A 57 -9.13 3.63 18.59
CA ILE A 57 -9.57 3.17 19.93
C ILE A 57 -9.94 1.67 19.90
N SER A 58 -10.20 1.10 18.72
CA SER A 58 -10.49 -0.31 18.51
C SER A 58 -9.21 -1.17 18.47
N GLN A 59 -9.34 -2.46 18.80
CA GLN A 59 -8.28 -3.45 18.57
C GLN A 59 -7.99 -3.65 17.07
N HIS A 60 -8.97 -3.33 16.23
CA HIS A 60 -8.92 -3.35 14.77
C HIS A 60 -8.06 -2.21 14.21
N THR A 61 -6.73 -2.38 14.21
CA THR A 61 -5.80 -1.35 13.75
C THR A 61 -5.08 -1.75 12.45
N PRO A 62 -5.21 -0.95 11.36
CA PRO A 62 -4.44 -1.17 10.15
C PRO A 62 -2.94 -1.00 10.38
N LEU A 63 -2.12 -1.78 9.66
CA LEU A 63 -0.65 -1.62 9.69
C LEU A 63 -0.18 -0.36 8.96
N ASN A 64 -1.03 0.23 8.12
CA ASN A 64 -0.71 1.42 7.34
C ASN A 64 -0.70 2.68 8.21
N LYS A 65 0.40 2.93 8.93
CA LYS A 65 0.57 4.01 9.92
C LYS A 65 1.79 4.89 9.64
N TRP A 66 1.67 6.21 9.76
CA TRP A 66 2.79 7.15 9.60
C TRP A 66 3.88 6.91 10.64
N ALA A 67 3.53 6.57 11.89
CA ALA A 67 4.51 6.25 12.93
C ALA A 67 5.38 5.03 12.60
N LYS A 68 4.97 4.20 11.64
CA LYS A 68 5.77 3.07 11.12
C LYS A 68 6.52 3.45 9.84
N LEU A 69 5.91 4.21 8.94
CA LEU A 69 6.52 4.60 7.65
C LEU A 69 7.61 5.68 7.81
N VAL A 70 7.40 6.69 8.67
CA VAL A 70 8.35 7.81 8.82
C VAL A 70 9.73 7.36 9.33
N PRO A 71 9.85 6.49 10.35
CA PRO A 71 11.14 5.91 10.73
C PRO A 71 11.82 5.15 9.58
N GLN A 72 11.06 4.35 8.80
CA GLN A 72 11.62 3.62 7.65
C GLN A 72 12.15 4.57 6.57
N ILE A 73 11.43 5.66 6.26
CA ILE A 73 11.92 6.69 5.34
C ILE A 73 13.22 7.30 5.86
N LYS A 74 13.31 7.60 7.16
CA LYS A 74 14.51 8.16 7.78
C LYS A 74 15.70 7.19 7.67
N ASP A 75 15.50 5.92 7.96
CA ASP A 75 16.55 4.91 7.88
C ASP A 75 17.06 4.74 6.44
N GLU A 76 16.16 4.67 5.46
CA GLU A 76 16.50 4.62 4.03
C GLU A 76 17.20 5.90 3.54
N LEU A 77 16.82 7.07 4.05
CA LEU A 77 17.54 8.33 3.78
C LEU A 77 18.98 8.27 4.30
N VAL A 78 19.20 7.73 5.50
CA VAL A 78 20.54 7.55 6.05
C VAL A 78 21.35 6.56 5.20
N GLU A 79 20.75 5.41 4.86
CA GLU A 79 21.39 4.39 4.02
C GLU A 79 21.75 4.92 2.63
N THR A 80 20.91 5.79 2.07
CA THR A 80 21.19 6.42 0.77
C THR A 80 22.23 7.55 0.82
N GLY A 81 22.67 7.95 2.02
CA GLY A 81 23.82 8.84 2.25
C GLY A 81 23.50 10.20 2.87
N PHE A 82 22.25 10.45 3.28
CA PHE A 82 21.94 11.66 4.05
C PHE A 82 22.49 11.54 5.47
N ALA A 83 23.00 12.64 6.02
CA ALA A 83 23.45 12.64 7.41
C ALA A 83 22.24 12.61 8.36
N ALA A 84 22.19 11.67 9.31
CA ALA A 84 21.07 11.54 10.25
C ALA A 84 20.72 12.85 10.99
N LYS A 85 21.74 13.66 11.33
CA LYS A 85 21.56 14.99 11.97
C LYS A 85 20.96 16.07 11.07
N GLN A 86 20.88 15.82 9.76
CA GLN A 86 20.30 16.70 8.74
C GLN A 86 18.89 16.25 8.32
N ILE A 87 18.32 15.24 8.99
CA ILE A 87 16.96 14.77 8.77
C ILE A 87 16.12 15.20 9.96
N SER A 88 15.06 15.94 9.72
CA SER A 88 14.07 16.34 10.73
C SER A 88 12.69 15.77 10.37
N THR A 89 11.91 15.44 11.39
CA THR A 89 10.57 14.87 11.27
C THR A 89 9.62 15.71 12.12
N HIS A 90 8.49 16.09 11.54
CA HIS A 90 7.47 16.93 12.15
C HIS A 90 6.12 16.27 11.93
N THR A 91 5.25 16.41 12.92
CA THR A 91 3.96 15.73 12.93
C THR A 91 2.90 16.65 13.50
N ASP A 92 1.80 16.81 12.77
CA ASP A 92 0.70 17.70 13.14
C ASP A 92 -0.64 16.97 13.00
N SER A 93 -1.62 17.31 13.83
CA SER A 93 -2.91 16.63 13.86
C SER A 93 -3.96 17.21 12.89
N ASN A 94 -3.70 18.37 12.29
CA ASN A 94 -4.62 19.02 11.34
C ASN A 94 -3.86 19.93 10.36
N LEU A 95 -4.54 20.29 9.27
CA LEU A 95 -3.96 21.05 8.16
C LEU A 95 -3.63 22.51 8.53
N ASP A 96 -4.43 23.14 9.40
CA ASP A 96 -4.20 24.52 9.83
C ASP A 96 -2.84 24.66 10.52
N LYS A 97 -2.59 23.83 11.54
CA LYS A 97 -1.33 23.81 12.27
C LYS A 97 -0.17 23.36 11.38
N GLN A 98 -0.36 22.32 10.58
CA GLN A 98 0.69 21.80 9.69
C GLN A 98 1.15 22.85 8.66
N SER A 99 0.21 23.59 8.07
CA SER A 99 0.53 24.64 7.09
C SER A 99 1.23 25.84 7.71
N GLN A 100 0.98 26.15 8.99
CA GLN A 100 1.74 27.16 9.75
C GLN A 100 3.18 26.69 10.00
N ASP A 101 3.37 25.46 10.47
CA ASP A 101 4.70 24.90 10.76
C ASP A 101 5.56 24.78 9.50
N ILE A 102 4.97 24.35 8.39
CA ILE A 102 5.66 24.30 7.10
C ILE A 102 6.02 25.72 6.63
N GLN A 103 5.12 26.69 6.79
CA GLN A 103 5.41 28.08 6.46
C GLN A 103 6.58 28.64 7.27
N ASP A 104 6.57 28.45 8.60
CA ASP A 104 7.63 28.92 9.49
C ASP A 104 8.97 28.28 9.15
N TYR A 105 8.98 26.96 8.91
CA TYR A 105 10.18 26.23 8.50
C TYR A 105 10.74 26.79 7.18
N VAL A 106 9.88 26.97 6.17
CA VAL A 106 10.30 27.47 4.86
C VAL A 106 10.83 28.89 4.95
N VAL A 107 10.15 29.79 5.67
CA VAL A 107 10.56 31.19 5.83
C VAL A 107 11.92 31.27 6.52
N SER A 108 12.12 30.53 7.61
CA SER A 108 13.41 30.47 8.31
C SER A 108 14.53 30.01 7.37
N ARG A 109 14.32 28.91 6.65
CA ARG A 109 15.34 28.34 5.74
C ARG A 109 15.62 29.23 4.53
N ALA A 110 14.61 29.90 4.00
CA ALA A 110 14.77 30.85 2.92
C ALA A 110 15.59 32.08 3.37
N ALA A 111 15.35 32.58 4.58
CA ALA A 111 16.12 33.66 5.18
C ALA A 111 17.58 33.26 5.42
N ASP A 112 17.83 32.05 5.95
CA ASP A 112 19.18 31.51 6.13
C ASP A 112 19.93 31.47 4.80
N THR A 113 19.30 30.93 3.76
CA THR A 113 19.88 30.81 2.41
C THR A 113 20.23 32.19 1.82
N ALA A 114 19.37 33.20 2.03
CA ALA A 114 19.63 34.57 1.59
C ALA A 114 20.80 35.23 2.35
N SER A 115 21.02 34.85 3.61
CA SER A 115 22.09 35.40 4.46
C SER A 115 23.47 34.77 4.20
N THR A 116 23.53 33.51 3.77
CA THR A 116 24.78 32.78 3.47
C THR A 116 25.03 32.69 1.97
N ALA A 117 25.62 33.74 1.38
CA ALA A 117 25.88 33.86 -0.06
C ALA A 117 26.90 32.85 -0.67
N THR A 118 27.29 31.80 0.05
CA THR A 118 28.44 30.94 -0.34
C THR A 118 28.25 29.43 -0.18
N SER A 119 27.05 28.92 0.13
CA SER A 119 26.86 27.47 0.25
C SER A 119 25.92 26.92 -0.81
N ALA A 120 26.45 26.77 -2.01
CA ALA A 120 25.88 25.93 -3.07
C ALA A 120 25.83 24.43 -2.71
N ASP A 121 26.20 24.05 -1.49
CA ASP A 121 26.57 22.68 -1.11
C ASP A 121 25.53 21.92 -0.27
N THR A 122 24.35 22.49 0.05
CA THR A 122 23.29 21.74 0.75
C THR A 122 21.88 22.26 0.42
N THR A 123 21.25 21.72 -0.62
CA THR A 123 19.82 21.92 -0.91
C THR A 123 18.94 21.23 0.13
N THR A 124 17.79 21.83 0.47
CA THR A 124 16.80 21.19 1.36
C THR A 124 15.76 20.45 0.53
N THR A 125 15.43 19.22 0.91
CA THR A 125 14.27 18.48 0.38
C THR A 125 13.17 18.45 1.43
N LEU A 126 11.99 18.95 1.08
CA LEU A 126 10.77 18.83 1.88
C LEU A 126 10.00 17.60 1.41
N ILE A 127 9.66 16.72 2.34
CA ILE A 127 8.76 15.58 2.14
C ILE A 127 7.49 15.91 2.92
N VAL A 128 6.37 16.09 2.24
CA VAL A 128 5.14 16.61 2.85
C VAL A 128 3.97 15.68 2.53
N ALA A 129 3.35 15.11 3.55
CA ALA A 129 2.02 14.52 3.47
C ALA A 129 1.03 15.54 4.09
N PRO A 130 0.17 16.19 3.28
CA PRO A 130 -0.80 17.13 3.83
C PRO A 130 -1.80 16.39 4.72
N CYS A 131 -2.14 16.95 5.88
CA CYS A 131 -3.28 16.50 6.68
C CYS A 131 -4.54 16.59 5.82
N ALA A 132 -5.22 15.46 5.65
CA ALA A 132 -6.47 15.38 4.89
C ALA A 132 -7.64 15.10 5.84
N SER A 133 -8.82 15.54 5.44
CA SER A 133 -10.07 15.18 6.12
C SER A 133 -10.32 13.68 5.96
N THR A 134 -10.64 13.03 7.07
CA THR A 134 -10.98 11.59 7.14
C THR A 134 -12.24 11.43 7.96
N ASP A 135 -12.95 10.32 7.75
CA ASP A 135 -14.08 9.89 8.57
C ASP A 135 -13.83 8.51 9.20
N SER A 136 -14.72 8.10 10.10
CA SER A 136 -14.59 6.84 10.83
C SER A 136 -14.41 5.62 9.90
N THR A 137 -15.08 5.63 8.74
CA THR A 137 -14.99 4.58 7.72
C THR A 137 -13.64 4.57 6.98
N THR A 138 -13.13 5.73 6.55
CA THR A 138 -11.89 5.81 5.77
C THR A 138 -10.64 5.57 6.61
N THR A 139 -10.69 5.86 7.92
CA THR A 139 -9.59 5.48 8.83
C THR A 139 -9.37 3.97 8.92
N GLN A 140 -10.35 3.14 8.57
CA GLN A 140 -10.23 1.67 8.51
C GLN A 140 -9.35 1.16 7.35
N TYR A 141 -8.82 2.04 6.50
CA TYR A 141 -7.86 1.66 5.46
C TYR A 141 -6.42 2.06 5.84
N GLY A 142 -6.27 2.77 6.97
CA GLY A 142 -5.01 3.31 7.48
C GLY A 142 -4.76 4.77 7.09
N ASP A 143 -3.69 5.32 7.67
CA ASP A 143 -3.57 6.76 7.90
C ASP A 143 -3.02 7.53 6.69
N TYR A 144 -2.59 6.81 5.64
CA TYR A 144 -2.00 7.39 4.43
C TYR A 144 -2.62 6.87 3.13
N VAL A 145 -3.81 6.26 3.21
CA VAL A 145 -4.59 6.03 1.98
C VAL A 145 -4.91 7.37 1.33
N THR A 146 -4.77 7.44 0.01
CA THR A 146 -5.14 8.64 -0.74
C THR A 146 -6.66 8.82 -0.67
N THR A 147 -7.08 9.95 -0.11
CA THR A 147 -8.48 10.38 -0.08
C THR A 147 -8.82 11.02 -1.43
N PRO A 148 -9.85 10.54 -2.15
CA PRO A 148 -10.31 11.22 -3.35
C PRO A 148 -10.78 12.63 -3.00
N LEU A 149 -10.26 13.65 -3.69
CA LEU A 149 -10.78 15.01 -3.56
C LEU A 149 -12.20 15.05 -4.13
N ASP A 150 -13.18 15.40 -3.30
CA ASP A 150 -14.46 15.88 -3.79
C ASP A 150 -14.37 17.40 -3.90
N ALA A 151 -14.44 17.92 -5.13
CA ALA A 151 -14.28 19.35 -5.41
C ALA A 151 -15.39 20.21 -4.75
N ASP A 152 -16.48 19.58 -4.32
CA ASP A 152 -17.63 20.24 -3.71
C ASP A 152 -17.65 20.18 -2.16
N ALA A 153 -16.66 19.52 -1.51
CA ALA A 153 -16.70 19.22 -0.07
C ALA A 153 -15.78 20.07 0.84
N SER A 154 -14.99 21.02 0.31
CA SER A 154 -14.01 21.74 1.14
C SER A 154 -14.66 22.80 2.03
N SER A 155 -14.35 22.79 3.34
CA SER A 155 -14.74 23.85 4.27
C SER A 155 -13.94 25.15 4.01
N ASN A 156 -14.45 26.31 4.48
CA ASN A 156 -13.76 27.60 4.35
C ASN A 156 -12.41 27.64 5.10
N ALA A 157 -12.29 26.93 6.23
CA ALA A 157 -11.06 26.90 7.04
C ALA A 157 -9.97 26.06 6.36
N ASP A 158 -10.34 24.93 5.77
CA ASP A 158 -9.42 24.09 4.98
C ASP A 158 -8.91 24.84 3.76
N THR A 159 -9.76 25.69 3.16
CA THR A 159 -9.38 26.53 2.01
C THR A 159 -8.25 27.52 2.36
N GLU A 160 -8.27 28.15 3.54
CA GLU A 160 -7.19 29.06 3.97
C GLU A 160 -5.89 28.31 4.28
N ALA A 161 -6.00 27.16 4.96
CA ALA A 161 -4.86 26.31 5.29
C ALA A 161 -4.20 25.72 4.02
N ASP A 162 -5.00 25.28 3.05
CA ASP A 162 -4.55 24.83 1.73
C ASP A 162 -3.81 25.92 0.98
N GLN A 163 -4.37 27.14 0.93
CA GLN A 163 -3.74 28.28 0.28
C GLN A 163 -2.42 28.66 0.95
N ARG A 164 -2.36 28.62 2.28
CA ARG A 164 -1.13 28.86 3.04
C ARG A 164 -0.08 27.80 2.74
N LEU A 165 -0.46 26.52 2.74
CA LEU A 165 0.42 25.41 2.42
C LEU A 165 0.97 25.53 0.99
N ALA A 166 0.10 25.74 0.00
CA ALA A 166 0.49 25.91 -1.40
C ALA A 166 1.44 27.11 -1.59
N SER A 167 1.19 28.22 -0.87
CA SER A 167 2.05 29.41 -0.89
C SER A 167 3.42 29.16 -0.27
N ALA A 168 3.47 28.48 0.88
CA ALA A 168 4.70 28.09 1.56
C ALA A 168 5.56 27.17 0.68
N LEU A 169 4.97 26.14 0.08
CA LEU A 169 5.70 25.22 -0.81
C LEU A 169 6.14 25.88 -2.12
N THR A 170 5.38 26.84 -2.63
CA THR A 170 5.80 27.68 -3.75
C THR A 170 7.01 28.54 -3.40
N LEU A 171 7.03 29.14 -2.19
CA LEU A 171 8.20 29.86 -1.69
C LEU A 171 9.41 28.93 -1.54
N ALA A 172 9.23 27.74 -0.98
CA ALA A 172 10.28 26.74 -0.83
C ALA A 172 10.99 26.45 -2.16
N ARG A 173 10.22 26.19 -3.23
CA ARG A 173 10.76 25.96 -4.57
C ARG A 173 11.48 27.20 -5.13
N LYS A 174 10.92 28.39 -4.96
CA LYS A 174 11.57 29.65 -5.39
C LYS A 174 12.89 29.90 -4.66
N SER A 175 13.01 29.40 -3.42
CA SER A 175 14.22 29.45 -2.61
C SER A 175 15.19 28.29 -2.88
N GLY A 176 14.94 27.45 -3.89
CA GLY A 176 15.84 26.37 -4.31
C GLY A 176 15.67 25.06 -3.54
N MET A 177 14.62 24.91 -2.74
CA MET A 177 14.29 23.64 -2.10
C MET A 177 13.56 22.71 -3.08
N HIS A 178 13.73 21.40 -2.88
CA HIS A 178 12.92 20.39 -3.55
C HIS A 178 11.68 20.05 -2.71
N VAL A 179 10.56 19.78 -3.37
CA VAL A 179 9.32 19.41 -2.69
C VAL A 179 8.80 18.08 -3.23
N ILE A 180 8.68 17.10 -2.35
CA ILE A 180 8.03 15.81 -2.57
C ILE A 180 6.71 15.82 -1.79
N VAL A 181 5.60 15.53 -2.46
CA VAL A 181 4.28 15.42 -1.82
C VAL A 181 3.84 13.96 -1.77
N LEU A 182 3.35 13.51 -0.62
CA LEU A 182 2.91 12.13 -0.37
C LEU A 182 1.39 12.04 -0.23
N ALA A 183 0.82 10.91 -0.64
CA ALA A 183 -0.57 10.49 -0.43
C ALA A 183 -1.64 11.36 -1.13
N ASN A 184 -1.79 12.62 -0.72
CA ASN A 184 -2.83 13.53 -1.20
C ASN A 184 -2.19 14.73 -1.92
N ASP A 185 -2.80 15.17 -3.01
CA ASP A 185 -2.37 16.38 -3.71
C ASP A 185 -2.78 17.64 -2.94
N ILE A 186 -2.16 18.77 -3.30
CA ILE A 186 -2.39 20.07 -2.67
C ILE A 186 -2.93 20.98 -3.76
N SER A 187 -4.17 21.46 -3.60
CA SER A 187 -4.85 22.31 -4.58
C SER A 187 -3.99 23.50 -4.99
N GLY A 188 -3.83 23.70 -6.30
CA GLY A 188 -3.06 24.82 -6.86
C GLY A 188 -1.52 24.66 -6.77
N PHE A 189 -1.01 23.56 -6.22
CA PHE A 189 0.43 23.29 -6.14
C PHE A 189 0.83 22.03 -6.91
N SER A 190 2.00 22.05 -7.56
CA SER A 190 2.58 20.87 -8.21
C SER A 190 3.99 20.63 -7.66
N PRO A 191 4.25 19.48 -7.03
CA PRO A 191 5.54 19.18 -6.45
C PRO A 191 6.59 18.84 -7.53
N ASP A 192 7.85 18.70 -7.11
CA ASP A 192 8.90 18.13 -7.97
C ASP A 192 8.67 16.62 -8.17
N VAL A 193 8.17 15.92 -7.14
CA VAL A 193 7.70 14.54 -7.22
C VAL A 193 6.44 14.35 -6.37
N PHE A 194 5.47 13.62 -6.92
CA PHE A 194 4.35 13.10 -6.15
C PHE A 194 4.60 11.63 -5.79
N VAL A 195 4.21 11.20 -4.60
CA VAL A 195 4.29 9.81 -4.18
C VAL A 195 2.88 9.31 -3.95
N GLN A 196 2.40 8.53 -4.91
CA GLN A 196 1.07 7.98 -4.85
C GLN A 196 1.06 6.74 -3.95
N MET A 197 0.32 6.85 -2.84
CA MET A 197 0.02 5.73 -1.96
C MET A 197 -1.14 4.90 -2.51
N SER A 198 -1.65 3.99 -1.69
CA SER A 198 -2.87 3.24 -1.91
C SER A 198 -4.04 4.18 -2.19
N THR A 199 -4.76 3.95 -3.28
CA THR A 199 -6.03 4.64 -3.58
C THR A 199 -7.18 3.67 -3.45
N ALA A 200 -8.38 4.16 -3.13
CA ALA A 200 -9.60 3.35 -3.09
C ALA A 200 -9.75 2.45 -4.33
N ARG A 201 -9.53 3.02 -5.53
CA ARG A 201 -9.57 2.28 -6.80
C ARG A 201 -8.55 1.15 -6.88
N LYS A 202 -7.31 1.36 -6.43
CA LYS A 202 -6.29 0.30 -6.40
C LYS A 202 -6.63 -0.80 -5.40
N ILE A 203 -7.22 -0.44 -4.26
CA ILE A 203 -7.69 -1.40 -3.24
C ILE A 203 -8.78 -2.30 -3.84
N GLY A 204 -9.82 -1.71 -4.42
CA GLY A 204 -10.88 -2.48 -5.09
C GLY A 204 -10.35 -3.36 -6.24
N GLN A 205 -9.39 -2.84 -7.02
CA GLN A 205 -8.75 -3.61 -8.11
C GLN A 205 -7.95 -4.81 -7.60
N ILE A 206 -7.15 -4.67 -6.53
CA ILE A 206 -6.34 -5.79 -6.05
C ILE A 206 -7.23 -6.89 -5.46
N GLN A 207 -8.25 -6.55 -4.67
CA GLN A 207 -9.18 -7.52 -4.09
C GLN A 207 -9.92 -8.28 -5.19
N ALA A 208 -10.49 -7.57 -6.17
CA ALA A 208 -11.18 -8.18 -7.30
C ALA A 208 -10.27 -9.08 -8.15
N LYS A 209 -9.03 -8.67 -8.45
CA LYS A 209 -8.08 -9.49 -9.24
C LYS A 209 -7.70 -10.77 -8.52
N GLN A 210 -7.52 -10.68 -7.20
CA GLN A 210 -7.16 -11.82 -6.37
C GLN A 210 -8.33 -12.82 -6.33
N LEU A 211 -9.56 -12.33 -6.20
CA LEU A 211 -10.77 -13.13 -6.28
C LEU A 211 -10.93 -13.80 -7.66
N VAL A 212 -10.76 -13.07 -8.78
CA VAL A 212 -10.75 -13.63 -10.15
C VAL A 212 -9.80 -14.81 -10.25
N SER A 213 -8.57 -14.63 -9.76
CA SER A 213 -7.53 -15.66 -9.83
C SER A 213 -7.87 -16.87 -8.97
N LYS A 214 -8.39 -16.67 -7.75
CA LYS A 214 -8.63 -17.76 -6.79
C LYS A 214 -9.87 -18.58 -7.16
N LEU A 215 -10.94 -17.94 -7.66
CA LEU A 215 -12.15 -18.61 -8.15
C LEU A 215 -12.05 -19.09 -9.61
N GLN A 216 -10.96 -18.76 -10.31
CA GLN A 216 -10.77 -19.08 -11.73
C GLN A 216 -11.95 -18.57 -12.59
N LEU A 217 -12.36 -17.32 -12.39
CA LEU A 217 -13.55 -16.76 -13.05
C LEU A 217 -13.47 -16.79 -14.58
N ASP A 218 -12.28 -16.84 -15.16
CA ASP A 218 -12.06 -17.05 -16.61
C ASP A 218 -12.61 -18.39 -17.13
N SER A 219 -12.82 -19.36 -16.24
CA SER A 219 -13.40 -20.67 -16.55
C SER A 219 -14.87 -20.81 -16.13
N ALA A 220 -15.44 -19.79 -15.46
CA ALA A 220 -16.85 -19.77 -15.09
C ALA A 220 -17.74 -19.42 -16.29
N SER A 221 -19.02 -19.78 -16.22
CA SER A 221 -19.97 -19.58 -17.32
C SER A 221 -21.40 -19.40 -16.81
N PRO A 222 -22.34 -18.91 -17.65
CA PRO A 222 -23.74 -18.78 -17.24
C PRO A 222 -24.43 -20.08 -16.84
N SER A 223 -23.92 -21.23 -17.28
CA SER A 223 -24.45 -22.55 -16.89
C SER A 223 -23.91 -23.04 -15.55
N ASN A 224 -22.86 -22.40 -15.03
CA ASN A 224 -22.24 -22.69 -13.75
C ASN A 224 -21.60 -21.40 -13.19
N PRO A 225 -22.42 -20.40 -12.84
CA PRO A 225 -21.93 -19.10 -12.42
C PRO A 225 -21.27 -19.20 -11.04
N LYS A 226 -20.44 -18.22 -10.72
CA LYS A 226 -19.90 -18.00 -9.37
C LYS A 226 -20.71 -16.92 -8.65
N THR A 227 -21.10 -17.17 -7.41
CA THR A 227 -21.87 -16.21 -6.60
C THR A 227 -20.92 -15.33 -5.80
N ILE A 228 -20.98 -14.01 -5.99
CA ILE A 228 -20.08 -13.05 -5.33
C ILE A 228 -20.86 -11.87 -4.76
N GLU A 229 -20.50 -11.45 -3.55
CA GLU A 229 -21.00 -10.22 -2.91
C GLU A 229 -19.89 -9.19 -2.69
N VAL A 230 -20.27 -7.92 -2.67
CA VAL A 230 -19.35 -6.78 -2.42
C VAL A 230 -19.89 -5.96 -1.26
N PHE A 231 -19.10 -5.81 -0.20
CA PHE A 231 -19.45 -5.03 0.99
C PHE A 231 -18.66 -3.73 0.99
N LEU A 232 -19.34 -2.65 0.58
CA LEU A 232 -18.75 -1.32 0.40
C LEU A 232 -19.24 -0.37 1.51
N PRO A 233 -18.50 -0.22 2.62
CA PRO A 233 -18.96 0.61 3.73
C PRO A 233 -18.90 2.10 3.36
N VAL A 234 -19.91 2.85 3.81
CA VAL A 234 -19.92 4.32 3.85
C VAL A 234 -20.12 4.83 5.27
N GLY A 235 -19.73 6.08 5.51
CA GLY A 235 -19.90 6.77 6.78
C GLY A 235 -21.36 6.80 7.24
N SER A 236 -21.54 6.91 8.54
CA SER A 236 -22.85 6.91 9.20
C SER A 236 -23.38 8.33 9.40
N ALA A 237 -24.66 8.46 9.74
CA ALA A 237 -25.25 9.76 10.12
C ALA A 237 -24.59 10.40 11.37
N LYS A 238 -23.71 9.66 12.07
CA LYS A 238 -22.91 10.19 13.19
C LYS A 238 -21.64 10.92 12.71
N ASP A 239 -21.20 10.69 11.48
CA ASP A 239 -20.11 11.46 10.89
C ASP A 239 -20.65 12.84 10.45
N GLU A 240 -19.95 13.91 10.85
CA GLU A 240 -20.36 15.28 10.49
C GLU A 240 -20.34 15.51 8.97
N ASP A 241 -19.47 14.79 8.26
CA ASP A 241 -19.39 14.77 6.80
C ASP A 241 -19.09 13.35 6.29
N GLN A 242 -19.97 12.81 5.43
CA GLN A 242 -19.83 11.50 4.78
C GLN A 242 -19.27 11.59 3.36
N SER A 243 -19.01 12.80 2.85
CA SER A 243 -18.54 13.02 1.48
C SER A 243 -17.26 12.24 1.18
N VAL A 244 -16.36 12.14 2.17
CA VAL A 244 -15.06 11.47 2.07
C VAL A 244 -15.25 9.97 1.84
N SER A 245 -15.96 9.25 2.72
CA SER A 245 -16.24 7.81 2.53
C SER A 245 -17.11 7.54 1.30
N MET A 246 -18.04 8.41 0.93
CA MET A 246 -18.80 8.24 -0.32
C MET A 246 -17.90 8.38 -1.56
N ALA A 247 -17.00 9.36 -1.60
CA ALA A 247 -16.03 9.52 -2.68
C ALA A 247 -15.06 8.32 -2.74
N PHE A 248 -14.63 7.85 -1.58
CA PHE A 248 -13.83 6.63 -1.45
C PHE A 248 -14.56 5.40 -2.00
N ALA A 249 -15.82 5.18 -1.59
CA ALA A 249 -16.65 4.08 -2.03
C ALA A 249 -16.85 4.08 -3.55
N LYS A 250 -17.14 5.25 -4.14
CA LYS A 250 -17.24 5.43 -5.60
C LYS A 250 -15.98 4.95 -6.32
N GLU A 251 -14.80 5.39 -5.88
CA GLU A 251 -13.53 5.03 -6.51
C GLU A 251 -13.15 3.56 -6.29
N ALA A 252 -13.39 3.02 -5.09
CA ALA A 252 -13.21 1.61 -4.79
C ALA A 252 -14.07 0.73 -5.71
N PHE A 253 -15.35 1.05 -5.84
CA PHE A 253 -16.26 0.31 -6.71
C PHE A 253 -15.88 0.39 -8.18
N LYS A 254 -15.43 1.55 -8.68
CA LYS A 254 -14.85 1.64 -10.03
C LYS A 254 -13.71 0.63 -10.21
N GLY A 255 -12.86 0.51 -9.20
CA GLY A 255 -11.75 -0.44 -9.20
C GLY A 255 -12.20 -1.91 -9.23
N ILE A 256 -13.21 -2.25 -8.44
CA ILE A 256 -13.83 -3.58 -8.46
C ILE A 256 -14.47 -3.84 -9.82
N TRP A 257 -15.27 -2.90 -10.33
CA TRP A 257 -16.05 -3.06 -11.55
C TRP A 257 -15.17 -3.11 -12.81
N ASP A 258 -14.04 -2.42 -12.83
CA ASP A 258 -13.02 -2.54 -13.88
C ASP A 258 -12.58 -4.02 -14.07
N VAL A 259 -12.63 -4.82 -13.00
CA VAL A 259 -12.15 -6.20 -12.97
C VAL A 259 -13.31 -7.21 -13.04
N LEU A 260 -14.33 -7.08 -12.19
CA LEU A 260 -15.44 -8.03 -12.12
C LEU A 260 -16.56 -7.76 -13.13
N GLY A 261 -16.69 -6.53 -13.61
CA GLY A 261 -17.77 -6.12 -14.49
C GLY A 261 -17.95 -6.98 -15.75
N PRO A 262 -16.87 -7.41 -16.44
CA PRO A 262 -16.98 -8.35 -17.56
C PRO A 262 -17.63 -9.69 -17.20
N TYR A 263 -17.40 -10.23 -16.00
CA TYR A 263 -17.93 -11.52 -15.56
C TYR A 263 -19.41 -11.45 -15.15
N PHE A 264 -19.82 -10.34 -14.52
CA PHE A 264 -21.24 -10.06 -14.27
C PHE A 264 -22.02 -9.87 -15.57
N LYS A 265 -21.43 -9.17 -16.56
CA LYS A 265 -22.06 -8.95 -17.87
C LYS A 265 -22.19 -10.23 -18.70
N SER A 266 -21.24 -11.14 -18.58
CA SER A 266 -21.31 -12.42 -19.27
C SER A 266 -22.25 -13.41 -18.60
N GLY A 267 -22.62 -13.19 -17.33
CA GLY A 267 -23.36 -14.12 -16.48
C GLY A 267 -22.48 -15.21 -15.86
N ALA A 268 -21.15 -15.12 -15.99
CA ALA A 268 -20.21 -16.02 -15.32
C ALA A 268 -20.13 -15.76 -13.80
N VAL A 269 -20.56 -14.57 -13.37
CA VAL A 269 -20.72 -14.19 -11.97
C VAL A 269 -22.13 -13.66 -11.75
N VAL A 270 -22.72 -14.01 -10.61
CA VAL A 270 -24.01 -13.48 -10.11
C VAL A 270 -23.85 -12.97 -8.69
N SER A 271 -24.74 -12.08 -8.25
CA SER A 271 -24.87 -11.66 -6.86
C SER A 271 -26.07 -12.37 -6.25
N ALA A 272 -25.93 -12.89 -5.03
CA ALA A 272 -27.02 -13.61 -4.36
C ALA A 272 -28.18 -12.67 -4.02
N SER A 273 -27.85 -11.42 -3.68
CA SER A 273 -28.78 -10.36 -3.31
C SER A 273 -29.30 -9.53 -4.48
N ASP A 274 -28.92 -9.86 -5.72
CA ASP A 274 -29.18 -9.08 -6.93
C ASP A 274 -28.65 -7.63 -6.91
N THR A 275 -27.80 -7.27 -5.93
CA THR A 275 -27.18 -5.94 -5.81
C THR A 275 -26.27 -5.61 -7.00
N LEU A 276 -25.74 -6.62 -7.68
CA LEU A 276 -24.97 -6.50 -8.92
C LEU A 276 -25.48 -7.46 -9.99
N ASN A 277 -25.61 -6.96 -11.22
CA ASN A 277 -26.06 -7.76 -12.36
C ASN A 277 -25.49 -7.24 -13.68
N ALA A 278 -25.90 -7.83 -14.81
CA ALA A 278 -25.39 -7.46 -16.13
C ALA A 278 -25.69 -6.01 -16.56
N SER A 279 -26.66 -5.33 -15.94
CA SER A 279 -27.00 -3.93 -16.22
C SER A 279 -26.20 -2.93 -15.37
N THR A 280 -25.51 -3.40 -14.33
CA THR A 280 -24.65 -2.59 -13.48
C THR A 280 -23.53 -1.92 -14.29
N SER A 281 -23.09 -0.75 -13.84
CA SER A 281 -21.99 0.00 -14.44
C SER A 281 -21.06 0.53 -13.36
N ALA A 282 -19.92 1.13 -13.73
CA ALA A 282 -18.96 1.68 -12.78
C ALA A 282 -19.52 2.81 -11.88
N THR A 283 -20.72 3.34 -12.17
CA THR A 283 -21.40 4.36 -11.34
C THR A 283 -22.46 3.78 -10.42
N SER A 284 -22.72 2.47 -10.47
CA SER A 284 -23.74 1.77 -9.67
C SER A 284 -23.26 1.43 -8.25
N TRP A 285 -22.23 2.10 -7.74
CA TRP A 285 -21.59 1.81 -6.44
C TRP A 285 -22.59 1.77 -5.27
N SER A 286 -23.64 2.59 -5.33
CA SER A 286 -24.65 2.69 -4.27
C SER A 286 -25.51 1.43 -4.11
N SER A 287 -25.52 0.50 -5.08
CA SER A 287 -26.28 -0.74 -4.96
C SER A 287 -25.63 -1.75 -4.01
N VAL A 288 -24.34 -1.60 -3.73
CA VAL A 288 -23.57 -2.45 -2.81
C VAL A 288 -23.07 -1.70 -1.59
N ALA A 289 -23.36 -0.40 -1.53
CA ALA A 289 -22.96 0.46 -0.44
C ALA A 289 -23.94 0.36 0.73
N PHE A 290 -23.40 0.33 1.94
CA PHE A 290 -24.19 0.26 3.17
C PHE A 290 -23.52 1.07 4.27
N THR A 291 -24.31 1.55 5.23
CA THR A 291 -23.79 2.26 6.40
C THR A 291 -23.17 1.24 7.35
N ALA A 292 -21.93 1.44 7.76
CA ALA A 292 -21.23 0.54 8.69
C ALA A 292 -20.81 1.30 9.95
N SER A 293 -21.76 1.55 10.86
CA SER A 293 -21.50 2.32 12.10
C SER A 293 -20.90 1.46 13.22
N ASP A 294 -21.23 0.17 13.22
CA ASP A 294 -20.85 -0.83 14.20
C ASP A 294 -21.01 -2.25 13.61
N ASP A 295 -20.64 -3.27 14.37
CA ASP A 295 -20.69 -4.68 13.94
C ASP A 295 -22.10 -5.11 13.53
N ASN A 296 -23.13 -4.62 14.22
CA ASN A 296 -24.51 -5.02 13.98
C ASN A 296 -25.01 -4.54 12.60
N ASP A 297 -24.60 -3.34 12.17
CA ASP A 297 -24.92 -2.86 10.81
C ASP A 297 -24.33 -3.80 9.73
N ILE A 298 -23.13 -4.36 9.96
CA ILE A 298 -22.45 -5.24 9.02
C ILE A 298 -23.09 -6.63 9.02
N THR A 299 -23.41 -7.18 10.19
CA THR A 299 -24.15 -8.44 10.34
C THR A 299 -25.50 -8.36 9.63
N GLN A 300 -26.30 -7.33 9.91
CA GLN A 300 -27.62 -7.18 9.27
C GLN A 300 -27.54 -7.04 7.75
N GLU A 301 -26.52 -6.34 7.24
CA GLU A 301 -26.29 -6.26 5.80
C GLU A 301 -25.97 -7.66 5.23
N LEU A 302 -25.13 -8.45 5.89
CA LEU A 302 -24.81 -9.82 5.44
C LEU A 302 -26.03 -10.73 5.46
N ASP A 303 -26.79 -10.74 6.57
CA ASP A 303 -28.00 -11.54 6.72
C ASP A 303 -29.01 -11.19 5.64
N SER A 304 -29.24 -9.89 5.39
CA SER A 304 -30.19 -9.45 4.36
C SER A 304 -29.83 -9.94 2.95
N ARG A 305 -28.54 -10.19 2.69
CA ARG A 305 -28.04 -10.64 1.38
C ARG A 305 -27.94 -12.14 1.27
N LEU A 306 -27.63 -12.84 2.36
CA LEU A 306 -27.38 -14.29 2.36
C LEU A 306 -28.55 -15.11 2.91
N GLN A 307 -29.40 -14.53 3.74
CA GLN A 307 -30.57 -15.17 4.34
C GLN A 307 -31.71 -14.15 4.51
N PRO A 308 -32.31 -13.66 3.40
CA PRO A 308 -33.36 -12.63 3.46
C PRO A 308 -34.65 -13.08 4.17
N ASP A 309 -34.83 -14.40 4.35
CA ASP A 309 -35.91 -15.00 5.12
C ASP A 309 -35.28 -15.94 6.17
N GLU A 310 -35.44 -15.61 7.46
CA GLU A 310 -34.89 -16.39 8.58
C GLU A 310 -35.36 -17.86 8.60
N ASP A 311 -36.50 -18.16 7.96
CA ASP A 311 -37.03 -19.52 7.83
C ASP A 311 -36.38 -20.32 6.67
N THR A 312 -35.49 -19.69 5.88
CA THR A 312 -34.77 -20.30 4.76
C THR A 312 -33.31 -20.57 5.10
N GLN A 313 -32.72 -21.57 4.45
CA GLN A 313 -31.28 -21.83 4.57
C GLN A 313 -30.48 -20.69 3.92
N PRO A 314 -29.33 -20.29 4.51
CA PRO A 314 -28.44 -19.33 3.87
C PRO A 314 -28.03 -19.76 2.46
N VAL A 315 -27.80 -18.79 1.58
CA VAL A 315 -27.47 -19.03 0.18
C VAL A 315 -26.00 -19.42 0.00
N HIS A 316 -25.71 -20.31 -0.95
CA HIS A 316 -24.32 -20.59 -1.31
C HIS A 316 -23.61 -19.34 -1.85
N ILE A 317 -22.40 -19.06 -1.36
CA ILE A 317 -21.56 -17.93 -1.77
C ILE A 317 -20.12 -18.41 -2.09
N ASP A 318 -19.57 -18.02 -3.24
CA ASP A 318 -18.20 -18.40 -3.61
C ASP A 318 -17.16 -17.38 -3.13
N GLY A 319 -17.54 -16.09 -3.07
CA GLY A 319 -16.61 -15.04 -2.65
C GLY A 319 -17.29 -13.76 -2.17
N ILE A 320 -16.61 -13.07 -1.26
CA ILE A 320 -17.03 -11.81 -0.66
C ILE A 320 -15.86 -10.83 -0.72
N ILE A 321 -16.07 -9.69 -1.38
CA ILE A 321 -15.16 -8.56 -1.26
C ILE A 321 -15.57 -7.75 -0.03
N ALA A 322 -14.92 -8.00 1.11
CA ALA A 322 -14.95 -7.07 2.24
C ALA A 322 -13.85 -6.01 2.05
N MET A 323 -14.25 -4.74 2.00
CA MET A 323 -13.34 -3.68 1.55
C MET A 323 -12.16 -3.41 2.49
N ASN A 324 -12.28 -3.74 3.78
CA ASN A 324 -11.20 -3.68 4.75
C ASN A 324 -11.33 -4.82 5.77
N ASP A 325 -10.29 -5.01 6.58
CA ASP A 325 -10.21 -6.10 7.54
C ASP A 325 -11.22 -5.98 8.70
N TYR A 326 -11.69 -4.77 9.03
CA TYR A 326 -12.79 -4.59 10.00
C TYR A 326 -14.09 -5.18 9.47
N ILE A 327 -14.50 -4.83 8.24
CA ILE A 327 -15.68 -5.45 7.61
C ILE A 327 -15.50 -6.95 7.47
N ALA A 328 -14.30 -7.41 7.09
CA ALA A 328 -14.00 -8.83 6.98
C ALA A 328 -14.15 -9.55 8.33
N SER A 329 -13.75 -8.92 9.44
CA SER A 329 -13.81 -9.51 10.78
C SER A 329 -15.23 -9.85 11.21
N VAL A 330 -16.20 -8.98 10.89
CA VAL A 330 -17.60 -9.21 11.23
C VAL A 330 -18.23 -10.22 10.28
N ILE A 331 -17.91 -10.14 8.98
CA ILE A 331 -18.37 -11.13 7.99
C ILE A 331 -17.87 -12.53 8.32
N VAL A 332 -16.62 -12.68 8.76
CA VAL A 332 -16.08 -13.98 9.19
C VAL A 332 -16.85 -14.52 10.40
N GLN A 333 -17.17 -13.68 11.40
CA GLN A 333 -17.95 -14.15 12.55
C GLN A 333 -19.36 -14.57 12.15
N GLU A 334 -20.02 -13.80 11.30
CA GLU A 334 -21.40 -14.06 10.89
C GLU A 334 -21.51 -15.27 9.95
N LEU A 335 -20.56 -15.48 9.04
CA LEU A 335 -20.53 -16.71 8.23
C LEU A 335 -20.43 -17.97 9.11
N ASP A 336 -19.70 -17.92 10.24
CA ASP A 336 -19.66 -19.05 11.19
C ASP A 336 -21.01 -19.25 11.88
N ALA A 337 -21.68 -18.15 12.26
CA ALA A 337 -23.01 -18.17 12.87
C ALA A 337 -24.11 -18.68 11.92
N LEU A 338 -24.02 -18.34 10.63
CA LEU A 338 -24.87 -18.84 9.55
C LEU A 338 -24.57 -20.31 9.18
N GLY A 339 -23.53 -20.92 9.75
CA GLY A 339 -23.22 -22.34 9.58
C GLY A 339 -22.37 -22.65 8.35
N TYR A 340 -21.62 -21.69 7.82
CA TYR A 340 -20.62 -21.99 6.80
C TYR A 340 -19.42 -22.73 7.43
N GLU A 341 -19.06 -23.87 6.85
CA GLU A 341 -18.03 -24.77 7.36
C GLU A 341 -16.77 -24.76 6.49
N GLY A 342 -15.64 -25.16 7.06
CA GLY A 342 -14.37 -25.28 6.34
C GLY A 342 -13.59 -23.96 6.24
N SER A 343 -12.77 -23.84 5.19
CA SER A 343 -11.92 -22.67 4.94
C SER A 343 -11.70 -22.39 3.45
N SER A 344 -11.29 -21.15 3.12
CA SER A 344 -10.96 -20.78 1.74
C SER A 344 -9.72 -21.47 1.15
N ALA A 345 -8.96 -22.20 1.98
CA ALA A 345 -7.86 -23.06 1.51
C ALA A 345 -8.37 -24.20 0.61
N GLU A 346 -9.58 -24.70 0.86
CA GLU A 346 -10.18 -25.85 0.17
C GLU A 346 -10.72 -25.51 -1.23
N ILE A 347 -11.11 -24.25 -1.43
CA ILE A 347 -11.64 -23.72 -2.71
C ILE A 347 -10.59 -23.75 -3.84
N ASN A 348 -9.30 -23.86 -3.50
CA ASN A 348 -8.24 -24.17 -4.46
C ASN A 348 -7.07 -24.86 -3.74
N PRO A 349 -6.89 -26.20 -3.89
CA PRO A 349 -6.02 -27.03 -3.05
C PRO A 349 -4.51 -26.82 -3.27
N SER A 350 -4.11 -25.79 -4.02
CA SER A 350 -2.70 -25.39 -4.15
C SER A 350 -2.06 -24.91 -2.84
N ILE A 351 -2.86 -24.72 -1.78
CA ILE A 351 -2.45 -24.40 -0.41
C ILE A 351 -3.28 -25.27 0.55
N SER A 352 -2.68 -26.21 1.28
CA SER A 352 -3.38 -27.02 2.29
C SER A 352 -3.16 -26.47 3.70
N ILE A 353 -4.14 -26.65 4.60
CA ILE A 353 -4.08 -26.16 6.00
C ILE A 353 -2.84 -26.71 6.73
N MET A 354 -2.53 -28.00 6.56
CA MET A 354 -1.32 -28.60 7.14
C MET A 354 -0.02 -28.01 6.56
N GLY A 355 -0.04 -27.59 5.29
CA GLY A 355 1.07 -26.87 4.67
C GLY A 355 1.24 -25.46 5.25
N ILE A 356 0.14 -24.78 5.58
CA ILE A 356 0.14 -23.44 6.18
C ILE A 356 0.78 -23.49 7.57
N VAL A 357 0.30 -24.36 8.45
CA VAL A 357 0.80 -24.51 9.82
C VAL A 357 2.29 -24.94 9.83
N GLY A 358 2.69 -25.81 8.89
CA GLY A 358 4.08 -26.24 8.76
C GLY A 358 5.05 -25.16 8.25
N ASN A 359 4.59 -24.27 7.38
CA ASN A 359 5.38 -23.16 6.85
C ASN A 359 5.57 -22.06 7.91
N LEU A 360 4.56 -21.88 8.76
CA LEU A 360 4.54 -20.91 9.85
C LEU A 360 5.41 -21.35 11.04
N ALA A 361 5.46 -22.65 11.33
CA ALA A 361 6.35 -23.26 12.31
C ALA A 361 7.83 -23.41 11.85
N GLY A 362 8.19 -22.89 10.68
CA GLY A 362 9.58 -22.74 10.25
C GLY A 362 10.20 -23.91 9.46
N HIS A 363 9.41 -24.87 8.95
CA HIS A 363 9.97 -26.08 8.31
C HIS A 363 9.29 -26.53 7.00
N LYS A 364 9.14 -25.64 6.00
CA LYS A 364 9.22 -25.93 4.54
C LYS A 364 8.59 -24.81 3.70
N ASP A 365 9.24 -24.45 2.60
CA ASP A 365 8.57 -23.75 1.49
C ASP A 365 7.32 -24.51 1.04
N LEU A 366 6.19 -23.81 0.96
CA LEU A 366 4.97 -24.33 0.34
C LEU A 366 5.23 -24.61 -1.15
N THR A 367 5.42 -25.88 -1.48
CA THR A 367 5.50 -26.30 -2.88
C THR A 367 4.12 -26.17 -3.52
N LYS A 368 3.92 -25.08 -4.26
CA LYS A 368 2.77 -24.90 -5.16
C LYS A 368 2.74 -26.08 -6.13
N SER A 369 1.78 -27.00 -5.96
CA SER A 369 1.49 -27.98 -7.00
C SER A 369 0.52 -27.35 -7.99
N ALA A 370 0.81 -27.50 -9.29
CA ALA A 370 -0.12 -27.07 -10.33
C ALA A 370 -1.42 -27.88 -10.22
N VAL A 371 -2.55 -27.19 -10.35
CA VAL A 371 -3.89 -27.80 -10.39
C VAL A 371 -3.97 -28.73 -11.61
N PRO A 372 -4.25 -30.04 -11.44
CA PRO A 372 -4.66 -30.86 -12.57
C PRO A 372 -5.99 -30.34 -13.11
N ALA A 373 -6.06 -30.02 -14.40
CA ALA A 373 -7.32 -29.64 -15.03
C ALA A 373 -8.33 -30.80 -14.92
N PRO A 374 -9.54 -30.59 -14.38
CA PRO A 374 -10.59 -31.59 -14.46
C PRO A 374 -11.04 -31.70 -15.91
N ALA A 375 -10.84 -32.85 -16.53
CA ALA A 375 -11.54 -33.20 -17.75
C ALA A 375 -13.01 -33.47 -17.38
N GLY A 376 -13.91 -32.54 -17.71
CA GLY A 376 -15.37 -32.77 -17.73
C GLY A 376 -16.09 -32.67 -16.38
N SER A 377 -15.93 -31.56 -15.64
CA SER A 377 -16.75 -31.27 -14.46
C SER A 377 -18.23 -31.12 -14.83
N GLN A 378 -19.07 -32.00 -14.26
CA GLN A 378 -20.53 -31.89 -14.30
C GLN A 378 -20.99 -30.58 -13.60
N PRO A 379 -22.14 -30.00 -13.99
CA PRO A 379 -22.70 -28.84 -13.32
C PRO A 379 -22.94 -29.11 -11.82
N TYR A 380 -22.77 -28.07 -10.98
CA TYR A 380 -23.20 -28.12 -9.58
C TYR A 380 -24.72 -28.31 -9.54
N VAL A 381 -25.16 -29.42 -8.96
CA VAL A 381 -26.56 -29.69 -8.63
C VAL A 381 -26.60 -29.80 -7.11
N PRO A 382 -27.20 -28.84 -6.39
CA PRO A 382 -27.25 -28.89 -4.94
C PRO A 382 -27.95 -30.18 -4.50
N ALA A 383 -27.28 -30.97 -3.67
CA ALA A 383 -27.89 -32.10 -3.00
C ALA A 383 -28.59 -31.62 -1.71
N ASP A 384 -29.63 -32.32 -1.26
CA ASP A 384 -30.39 -32.02 -0.02
C ASP A 384 -29.53 -32.03 1.28
N ASP A 385 -28.21 -32.27 1.19
CA ASP A 385 -27.27 -32.43 2.31
C ASP A 385 -25.97 -31.61 2.08
N ASP A 386 -25.99 -30.59 1.21
CA ASP A 386 -24.82 -29.72 0.96
C ASP A 386 -24.57 -28.80 2.16
N THR A 387 -23.54 -29.14 2.94
CA THR A 387 -22.94 -28.26 3.96
C THR A 387 -22.48 -26.95 3.30
N LEU A 388 -22.91 -25.80 3.83
CA LEU A 388 -22.49 -24.48 3.38
C LEU A 388 -20.97 -24.37 3.41
N GLN A 389 -20.32 -24.31 2.26
CA GLN A 389 -18.86 -24.23 2.18
C GLN A 389 -18.39 -22.80 2.42
N TRP A 390 -17.34 -22.65 3.23
CA TRP A 390 -16.73 -21.34 3.51
C TRP A 390 -16.37 -20.60 2.21
N PRO A 391 -16.72 -19.31 2.05
CA PRO A 391 -16.36 -18.54 0.85
C PRO A 391 -14.94 -17.98 0.88
N ILE A 392 -14.49 -17.43 -0.24
CA ILE A 392 -13.31 -16.55 -0.25
C ILE A 392 -13.69 -15.19 0.31
N VAL A 393 -13.13 -14.81 1.46
CA VAL A 393 -13.27 -13.45 2.00
C VAL A 393 -11.97 -12.68 1.76
N THR A 394 -12.05 -11.49 1.18
CA THR A 394 -10.90 -10.58 1.05
C THR A 394 -10.92 -9.51 2.14
N GLY A 395 -9.80 -8.84 2.38
CA GLY A 395 -9.69 -7.68 3.26
C GLY A 395 -8.64 -6.67 2.77
N TYR A 396 -8.42 -5.63 3.55
CA TYR A 396 -7.38 -4.62 3.35
C TYR A 396 -7.01 -3.99 4.69
N GLY A 397 -5.70 -3.79 4.91
CA GLY A 397 -5.14 -3.15 6.09
C GLY A 397 -4.17 -4.04 6.88
N ALA A 398 -4.25 -5.35 6.68
CA ALA A 398 -3.46 -6.38 7.37
C ALA A 398 -3.51 -6.26 8.90
N TYR A 399 -4.71 -6.11 9.45
CA TYR A 399 -4.95 -5.88 10.86
C TYR A 399 -4.33 -7.02 11.69
N THR A 400 -3.59 -6.66 12.74
CA THR A 400 -2.83 -7.65 13.52
C THR A 400 -3.71 -8.72 14.14
N ASP A 401 -4.90 -8.33 14.61
CA ASP A 401 -5.92 -9.20 15.17
C ASP A 401 -6.60 -10.10 14.13
N MET A 402 -6.49 -9.77 12.84
CA MET A 402 -7.02 -10.59 11.73
C MET A 402 -5.99 -11.56 11.15
N LEU A 403 -4.73 -11.51 11.57
CA LEU A 403 -3.70 -12.45 11.11
C LEU A 403 -4.05 -13.92 11.43
N PRO A 404 -4.62 -14.28 12.60
CA PRO A 404 -5.10 -15.64 12.85
C PRO A 404 -6.15 -16.12 11.84
N GLU A 405 -7.07 -15.24 11.43
CA GLU A 405 -8.08 -15.55 10.41
C GLU A 405 -7.46 -15.73 9.01
N ILE A 406 -6.31 -15.10 8.75
CA ILE A 406 -5.52 -15.39 7.54
C ILE A 406 -4.89 -16.78 7.62
N VAL A 407 -4.34 -17.14 8.78
CA VAL A 407 -3.67 -18.43 9.00
C VAL A 407 -4.64 -19.61 8.93
N ASN A 408 -5.84 -19.47 9.50
CA ASN A 408 -6.86 -20.53 9.46
C ASN A 408 -7.64 -20.57 8.11
N GLY A 409 -7.44 -19.56 7.25
CA GLY A 409 -8.05 -19.48 5.92
C GLY A 409 -9.49 -18.96 5.91
N LYS A 410 -10.00 -18.42 7.02
CA LYS A 410 -11.33 -17.79 7.11
C LYS A 410 -11.33 -16.40 6.45
N LEU A 411 -10.26 -15.63 6.63
CA LEU A 411 -9.88 -14.49 5.79
C LEU A 411 -8.87 -14.98 4.75
N TRP A 412 -9.25 -15.08 3.47
CA TRP A 412 -8.36 -15.66 2.46
C TRP A 412 -7.13 -14.79 2.19
N MET A 413 -7.35 -13.48 2.05
CA MET A 413 -6.29 -12.51 1.83
C MET A 413 -6.64 -11.15 2.41
N THR A 414 -5.61 -10.41 2.76
CA THR A 414 -5.65 -8.96 2.96
C THR A 414 -4.65 -8.31 2.01
N ALA A 415 -4.70 -6.99 1.88
CA ALA A 415 -3.68 -6.24 1.17
C ALA A 415 -3.25 -5.00 1.96
N LEU A 416 -2.05 -4.50 1.68
CA LEU A 416 -1.48 -3.35 2.35
C LEU A 416 -0.44 -2.64 1.48
N GLU A 417 0.01 -1.47 1.95
CA GLU A 417 1.09 -0.73 1.31
C GLU A 417 2.44 -1.41 1.53
N ASP A 418 3.25 -1.47 0.47
CA ASP A 418 4.65 -1.88 0.54
C ASP A 418 5.52 -0.74 1.11
N ARG A 419 5.35 -0.46 2.41
CA ARG A 419 6.13 0.53 3.17
C ARG A 419 7.65 0.44 2.93
N ALA A 420 8.22 -0.77 2.89
CA ALA A 420 9.66 -0.94 2.69
C ALA A 420 10.10 -0.44 1.30
N THR A 421 9.48 -0.91 0.23
CA THR A 421 9.85 -0.47 -1.13
C THR A 421 9.51 1.00 -1.35
N LEU A 422 8.41 1.47 -0.75
CA LEU A 422 7.98 2.86 -0.80
C LEU A 422 8.98 3.80 -0.10
N ALA A 423 9.40 3.48 1.13
CA ALA A 423 10.40 4.25 1.88
C ALA A 423 11.73 4.33 1.12
N SER A 424 12.19 3.19 0.59
CA SER A 424 13.39 3.13 -0.24
C SER A 424 13.23 3.94 -1.54
N GLY A 425 12.05 3.92 -2.15
CA GLY A 425 11.69 4.73 -3.30
C GLY A 425 11.75 6.23 -3.01
N ILE A 426 11.18 6.66 -1.89
CA ILE A 426 11.20 8.05 -1.42
C ILE A 426 12.65 8.51 -1.20
N ALA A 427 13.47 7.71 -0.52
CA ALA A 427 14.88 8.03 -0.27
C ALA A 427 15.69 8.15 -1.57
N ARG A 428 15.49 7.24 -2.53
CA ARG A 428 16.12 7.31 -3.86
C ARG A 428 15.73 8.57 -4.64
N VAL A 429 14.45 8.94 -4.61
CA VAL A 429 13.96 10.18 -5.22
C VAL A 429 14.62 11.39 -4.56
N SER A 430 14.60 11.47 -3.23
CA SER A 430 15.22 12.55 -2.46
C SER A 430 16.69 12.72 -2.79
N LYS A 431 17.46 11.61 -2.84
CA LYS A 431 18.87 11.64 -3.24
C LYS A 431 19.07 12.16 -4.66
N ARG A 432 18.23 11.73 -5.62
CA ARG A 432 18.32 12.19 -7.01
C ARG A 432 18.09 13.69 -7.11
N LEU A 433 17.05 14.19 -6.46
CA LEU A 433 16.75 15.62 -6.39
C LEU A 433 17.92 16.39 -5.77
N ALA A 434 18.37 15.99 -4.57
CA ALA A 434 19.50 16.60 -3.88
C ALA A 434 20.79 16.65 -4.72
N SER A 435 21.03 15.64 -5.55
CA SER A 435 22.20 15.60 -6.47
C SER A 435 22.00 16.35 -7.80
N GLY A 436 20.87 17.04 -8.00
CA GLY A 436 20.52 17.71 -9.26
C GLY A 436 20.20 16.75 -10.42
N GLY A 437 19.90 15.48 -10.11
CA GLY A 437 19.63 14.43 -11.08
C GLY A 437 18.15 14.29 -11.44
N SER A 438 17.87 13.72 -12.61
CA SER A 438 16.49 13.46 -13.03
C SER A 438 15.90 12.21 -12.37
N VAL A 439 14.75 12.40 -11.71
CA VAL A 439 13.93 11.35 -11.08
C VAL A 439 13.21 10.46 -12.09
N THR A 440 12.98 10.93 -13.32
CA THR A 440 12.25 10.17 -14.36
C THR A 440 13.04 8.98 -14.92
N THR A 441 14.29 8.82 -14.49
CA THR A 441 15.14 7.67 -14.83
C THR A 441 14.90 6.48 -13.90
N LEU A 442 14.18 6.68 -12.79
CA LEU A 442 13.82 5.63 -11.85
C LEU A 442 12.62 4.84 -12.39
N LYS A 443 12.73 3.51 -12.43
CA LYS A 443 11.68 2.63 -12.98
C LYS A 443 10.32 2.75 -12.27
N SER A 444 10.34 3.07 -10.99
CA SER A 444 9.14 3.24 -10.16
C SER A 444 8.50 4.63 -10.30
N VAL A 445 9.09 5.52 -11.11
CA VAL A 445 8.60 6.88 -11.34
C VAL A 445 7.98 6.98 -12.73
N ASN A 446 6.67 7.21 -12.77
CA ASN A 446 5.91 7.49 -13.98
C ASN A 446 5.56 8.98 -14.05
N LYS A 447 4.78 9.41 -15.05
CA LYS A 447 4.21 10.75 -15.09
C LYS A 447 2.70 10.67 -14.88
N THR A 448 2.18 11.44 -13.94
CA THR A 448 0.72 11.62 -13.78
C THR A 448 0.37 13.11 -13.88
N THR A 449 -0.91 13.40 -14.07
CA THR A 449 -1.41 14.78 -14.07
C THR A 449 -1.86 15.15 -12.66
N ILE A 450 -1.22 16.17 -12.07
CA ILE A 450 -1.58 16.75 -10.77
C ILE A 450 -1.79 18.25 -10.98
N ASN A 451 -2.95 18.78 -10.59
CA ASN A 451 -3.33 20.19 -10.82
C ASN A 451 -3.12 20.64 -12.28
N GLY A 452 -3.49 19.79 -13.25
CA GLY A 452 -3.35 20.07 -14.69
C GLY A 452 -1.92 20.03 -15.23
N LYS A 453 -0.92 19.68 -14.41
CA LYS A 453 0.50 19.58 -14.82
C LYS A 453 1.00 18.16 -14.79
N SER A 454 1.90 17.83 -15.71
CA SER A 454 2.60 16.55 -15.70
C SER A 454 3.67 16.55 -14.61
N VAL A 455 3.49 15.69 -13.61
CA VAL A 455 4.36 15.56 -12.44
C VAL A 455 4.98 14.16 -12.42
N PRO A 456 6.30 14.02 -12.14
CA PRO A 456 6.89 12.72 -11.86
C PRO A 456 6.25 12.11 -10.61
N THR A 457 5.78 10.88 -10.73
CA THR A 457 5.00 10.21 -9.69
C THR A 457 5.62 8.87 -9.36
N LEU A 458 6.13 8.74 -8.15
CA LEU A 458 6.52 7.46 -7.56
C LEU A 458 5.26 6.66 -7.26
N THR A 459 5.21 5.42 -7.73
CA THR A 459 4.12 4.50 -7.46
C THR A 459 4.67 3.13 -7.12
N GLN A 460 4.07 2.50 -6.12
CA GLN A 460 4.37 1.13 -5.72
C GLN A 460 3.12 0.24 -5.89
N ALA A 461 3.36 -1.06 -6.10
CA ALA A 461 2.29 -2.05 -6.08
C ALA A 461 1.90 -2.39 -4.64
N LEU A 462 0.63 -2.66 -4.40
CA LEU A 462 0.17 -3.17 -3.11
C LEU A 462 0.65 -4.61 -2.91
N ILE A 463 0.93 -4.96 -1.66
CA ILE A 463 1.23 -6.34 -1.27
C ILE A 463 -0.10 -7.04 -1.00
N ALA A 464 -0.33 -8.18 -1.64
CA ALA A 464 -1.39 -9.11 -1.24
C ALA A 464 -0.78 -10.14 -0.28
N VAL A 465 -1.38 -10.28 0.89
CA VAL A 465 -0.97 -11.21 1.94
C VAL A 465 -2.04 -12.28 2.10
N SER A 466 -1.60 -13.53 2.12
CA SER A 466 -2.37 -14.73 2.40
C SER A 466 -1.57 -15.62 3.33
N ALA A 467 -2.17 -16.70 3.83
CA ALA A 467 -1.47 -17.70 4.61
C ALA A 467 -0.14 -18.18 3.98
N SER A 468 -0.07 -18.23 2.65
CA SER A 468 1.09 -18.77 1.94
C SER A 468 2.34 -17.88 1.95
N ASN A 469 2.18 -16.57 2.13
CA ASN A 469 3.26 -15.59 2.09
C ASN A 469 3.28 -14.65 3.32
N LEU A 470 2.38 -14.83 4.30
CA LEU A 470 2.33 -14.03 5.52
C LEU A 470 3.69 -13.92 6.20
N LYS A 471 4.42 -15.03 6.33
CA LYS A 471 5.75 -15.01 6.94
C LYS A 471 6.74 -14.13 6.18
N SER A 472 6.86 -14.31 4.86
CA SER A 472 7.83 -13.56 4.06
C SER A 472 7.46 -12.09 3.91
N GLU A 473 6.16 -11.77 3.84
CA GLU A 473 5.68 -10.40 3.60
C GLU A 473 5.54 -9.58 4.88
N LEU A 474 5.17 -10.19 6.01
CA LEU A 474 4.88 -9.47 7.25
C LEU A 474 5.87 -9.74 8.39
N ILE A 475 6.34 -10.99 8.55
CA ILE A 475 7.20 -11.36 9.69
C ILE A 475 8.67 -11.06 9.36
N ASP A 476 9.16 -11.57 8.23
CA ASP A 476 10.57 -11.45 7.84
C ASP A 476 10.95 -10.00 7.47
N THR A 477 9.96 -9.20 7.05
CA THR A 477 10.10 -7.75 6.80
C THR A 477 9.98 -6.91 8.08
N GLY A 478 9.64 -7.52 9.22
CA GLY A 478 9.45 -6.84 10.49
C GLY A 478 8.21 -5.94 10.55
N TYR A 479 7.20 -6.17 9.70
CA TYR A 479 5.94 -5.45 9.78
C TYR A 479 5.16 -5.83 11.02
N VAL A 480 5.20 -7.11 11.38
CA VAL A 480 4.61 -7.71 12.58
C VAL A 480 5.60 -8.69 13.19
N THR A 481 5.55 -8.83 14.50
CA THR A 481 6.27 -9.88 15.24
C THR A 481 5.51 -11.20 15.18
N LEU A 482 6.19 -12.31 15.50
CA LEU A 482 5.54 -13.62 15.65
C LEU A 482 4.40 -13.58 16.69
N ALA A 483 4.65 -12.90 17.82
CA ALA A 483 3.67 -12.73 18.88
C ALA A 483 2.42 -11.96 18.42
N GLU A 484 2.59 -10.89 17.64
CA GLU A 484 1.47 -10.13 17.05
C GLU A 484 0.69 -10.94 16.01
N ALA A 485 1.33 -11.92 15.37
CA ALA A 485 0.68 -12.84 14.45
C ALA A 485 0.02 -14.05 15.14
N GLY A 486 0.13 -14.17 16.47
CA GLY A 486 -0.42 -15.28 17.25
C GLY A 486 0.37 -16.60 17.11
N LEU A 487 1.70 -16.50 16.90
CA LEU A 487 2.59 -17.62 16.52
C LEU A 487 3.75 -17.87 17.49
#